data_AF-X1ECJ8-F1
#
_entry.id   AF-X1ECJ8-F1
#
_cell.length_a   1.000
_cell.length_b   1.000
_cell.length_c   1.000
_cell.angle_alpha   90.00
_cell.angle_beta   90.00
_cell.angle_gamma   90.00
#
_symmetry.space_group_name_H-M   'P 1'
#
loop_
_entity.id
_entity.type
_entity.pdbx_description
1 polymer ?
#
loop_
_entity_poly.entity_id
_entity_poly.type
_entity_poly.pdbx_seq_one_letter_code
_entity_poly.pdbx_strand_id
1 'polypeptide(L)'
;MNNRLKRVVTAAFLLMFALPLMSRQSLADDPAARSIMEKVDARDDGDNQTSDMEMILIDKRGKKRFRRIATYSKDKGDDTMRLMFFKHPADIKDTSFLTMDYDDPSKDDDQWLYLPALRKTKRIASTDKSGSFMGSDLNYSDMTDRNLPDYDFNLKKEMEVKGAKTWLIESIPRTKKVVRETG
;
A
#
# COMPACT_ATOMS: atom_id res chain seq x y z
N MET A 1 49.59 -4.32 -46.61
CA MET A 1 49.00 -4.56 -45.26
C MET A 1 48.32 -5.94 -45.28
N ASN A 2 48.91 -6.91 -44.56
CA ASN A 2 48.73 -8.36 -44.78
C ASN A 2 47.35 -8.90 -44.37
N ASN A 3 46.82 -9.83 -45.17
CA ASN A 3 45.52 -10.51 -45.00
C ASN A 3 45.35 -11.28 -43.67
N ARG A 4 46.42 -11.48 -42.90
CA ARG A 4 46.34 -12.03 -41.52
C ARG A 4 45.80 -11.03 -40.51
N LEU A 5 46.03 -9.73 -40.69
CA LEU A 5 45.57 -8.70 -39.75
C LEU A 5 44.06 -8.43 -39.88
N LYS A 6 43.51 -8.56 -41.09
CA LYS A 6 42.06 -8.43 -41.34
C LYS A 6 41.23 -9.54 -40.67
N ARG A 7 41.77 -10.76 -40.56
CA ARG A 7 41.08 -11.93 -39.97
C ARG A 7 41.01 -11.88 -38.43
N VAL A 8 42.01 -11.30 -37.76
CA VAL A 8 42.01 -11.18 -36.29
C VAL A 8 41.07 -10.06 -35.83
N VAL A 9 40.97 -8.96 -36.59
CA VAL A 9 40.05 -7.85 -36.28
C VAL A 9 38.59 -8.25 -36.53
N THR A 10 38.30 -9.15 -37.48
CA THR A 10 36.92 -9.66 -37.69
C THR A 10 36.49 -10.66 -36.62
N ALA A 11 37.41 -11.44 -36.05
CA ALA A 11 37.09 -12.38 -34.97
C ALA A 11 36.86 -11.67 -33.62
N ALA A 12 37.52 -10.53 -33.37
CA ALA A 12 37.34 -9.75 -32.13
C ALA A 12 36.06 -8.88 -32.13
N PHE A 13 35.54 -8.51 -33.31
CA PHE A 13 34.29 -7.73 -33.42
C PHE A 13 33.02 -8.59 -33.32
N LEU A 14 33.13 -9.91 -33.51
CA LEU A 14 32.00 -10.85 -33.43
C LEU A 14 31.73 -11.39 -32.02
N LEU A 15 32.62 -11.15 -31.06
CA LEU A 15 32.44 -11.60 -29.67
C LEU A 15 31.92 -10.52 -28.70
N MET A 16 31.73 -9.28 -29.17
CA MET A 16 31.31 -8.15 -28.32
C MET A 16 29.80 -7.84 -28.41
N PHE A 17 29.00 -8.77 -28.95
CA PHE A 17 27.55 -8.63 -29.14
C PHE A 17 26.72 -9.75 -28.52
N ALA A 18 27.28 -10.48 -27.54
CA ALA A 18 26.53 -11.38 -26.68
C ALA A 18 26.39 -10.76 -25.28
N LEU A 19 25.83 -9.55 -25.19
CA LEU A 19 25.11 -9.21 -23.95
C LEU A 19 23.87 -10.11 -23.95
N PRO A 20 23.70 -11.02 -22.98
CA PRO A 20 22.39 -11.58 -22.78
C PRO A 20 21.47 -10.40 -22.53
N LEU A 21 20.48 -10.20 -23.42
CA LEU A 21 19.25 -9.55 -23.01
C LEU A 21 18.74 -10.42 -21.87
N MET A 22 19.13 -10.09 -20.64
CA MET A 22 18.32 -10.41 -19.48
C MET A 22 17.02 -9.66 -19.72
N SER A 23 16.11 -10.30 -20.44
CA SER A 23 14.71 -9.97 -20.41
C SER A 23 14.38 -9.90 -18.93
N ARG A 24 14.24 -8.68 -18.38
CA ARG A 24 13.45 -8.51 -17.18
C ARG A 24 12.14 -9.15 -17.55
N GLN A 25 11.85 -10.34 -17.03
CA GLN A 25 10.48 -10.77 -16.89
C GLN A 25 9.85 -9.66 -16.07
N SER A 26 9.21 -8.72 -16.77
CA SER A 26 8.08 -8.03 -16.19
C SER A 26 7.24 -9.18 -15.68
N LEU A 27 7.14 -9.30 -14.36
CA LEU A 27 6.25 -10.24 -13.73
C LEU A 27 4.86 -9.78 -14.18
N ALA A 28 4.39 -10.34 -15.29
CA ALA A 28 3.13 -10.00 -15.87
C ALA A 28 2.05 -10.35 -14.84
N ASP A 29 1.06 -9.48 -14.75
CA ASP A 29 -0.07 -9.65 -13.85
C ASP A 29 -0.72 -11.02 -14.05
N ASP A 30 -0.66 -11.86 -13.01
CA ASP A 30 -1.17 -13.22 -13.01
C ASP A 30 -2.71 -13.19 -12.89
N PRO A 31 -3.45 -13.67 -13.91
CA PRO A 31 -4.91 -13.64 -13.89
C PRO A 31 -5.53 -14.40 -12.72
N ALA A 32 -4.89 -15.48 -12.25
CA ALA A 32 -5.37 -16.24 -11.12
C ALA A 32 -5.19 -15.46 -9.82
N ALA A 33 -4.02 -14.84 -9.63
CA ALA A 33 -3.75 -13.98 -8.49
C ALA A 33 -4.69 -12.76 -8.46
N ARG A 34 -4.89 -12.11 -9.61
CA ARG A 34 -5.84 -11.00 -9.74
C ARG A 34 -7.26 -11.42 -9.37
N SER A 35 -7.76 -12.53 -9.90
CA SER A 35 -9.10 -13.03 -9.56
C SER A 35 -9.26 -13.34 -8.07
N ILE A 36 -8.20 -13.78 -7.39
CA ILE A 36 -8.21 -13.96 -5.93
C ILE A 36 -8.30 -12.61 -5.22
N MET A 37 -7.50 -11.63 -5.63
CA MET A 37 -7.50 -10.31 -5.00
C MET A 37 -8.82 -9.55 -5.21
N GLU A 38 -9.43 -9.64 -6.39
CA GLU A 38 -10.77 -9.11 -6.66
C GLU A 38 -11.83 -9.74 -5.74
N LYS A 39 -11.71 -11.03 -5.42
CA LYS A 39 -12.60 -11.70 -4.45
C LYS A 39 -12.28 -11.35 -2.99
N VAL A 40 -11.06 -10.91 -2.69
CA VAL A 40 -10.70 -10.43 -1.35
C VAL A 40 -11.30 -9.05 -1.13
N ASP A 41 -11.19 -8.20 -2.15
CA ASP A 41 -11.71 -6.82 -2.19
C ASP A 41 -13.24 -6.80 -2.15
N ALA A 42 -13.90 -7.62 -2.97
CA ALA A 42 -15.37 -7.71 -3.01
C ALA A 42 -16.03 -8.44 -1.83
N ARG A 43 -15.33 -8.63 -0.70
CA ARG A 43 -15.91 -9.26 0.49
C ARG A 43 -16.80 -8.25 1.20
N ASP A 44 -18.04 -8.67 1.47
CA ASP A 44 -19.00 -7.90 2.25
C ASP A 44 -18.44 -7.54 3.64
N ASP A 45 -18.30 -6.25 3.90
CA ASP A 45 -17.93 -5.64 5.17
C ASP A 45 -19.09 -4.85 5.82
N GLY A 46 -20.23 -4.77 5.12
CA GLY A 46 -21.48 -4.14 5.53
C GLY A 46 -21.51 -2.62 5.39
N ASP A 47 -22.69 -2.08 5.12
CA ASP A 47 -22.90 -0.66 4.77
C ASP A 47 -22.40 0.37 5.80
N ASN A 48 -22.32 -0.02 7.07
CA ASN A 48 -21.92 0.84 8.19
C ASN A 48 -21.25 -0.01 9.28
N GLN A 49 -20.14 0.51 9.83
CA GLN A 49 -19.45 -0.13 10.93
C GLN A 49 -19.12 0.88 12.04
N THR A 50 -19.24 0.43 13.28
CA THR A 50 -18.72 1.13 14.45
C THR A 50 -17.77 0.21 15.22
N SER A 51 -16.63 0.74 15.66
CA SER A 51 -15.63 -0.05 16.39
C SER A 51 -14.94 0.77 17.48
N ASP A 52 -14.71 0.15 18.63
CA ASP A 52 -13.78 0.63 19.64
C ASP A 52 -12.48 -0.19 19.54
N MET A 53 -11.37 0.50 19.26
CA MET A 53 -10.05 -0.11 19.06
C MET A 53 -9.06 0.34 20.13
N GLU A 54 -8.18 -0.56 20.53
CA GLU A 54 -6.97 -0.25 21.30
C GLU A 54 -5.73 -0.49 20.45
N MET A 55 -4.98 0.59 20.18
CA MET A 55 -3.71 0.54 19.47
C MET A 55 -2.56 0.63 20.47
N ILE A 56 -1.69 -0.39 20.49
CA ILE A 56 -0.54 -0.48 21.38
C ILE A 56 0.73 -0.27 20.56
N LEU A 57 1.39 0.87 20.74
CA LEU A 57 2.65 1.19 20.10
C LEU A 57 3.80 0.71 21.00
N ILE A 58 4.66 -0.15 20.48
CA ILE A 58 5.77 -0.75 21.21
C ILE A 58 7.07 -0.29 20.56
N ASP A 59 7.91 0.45 21.29
CA ASP A 59 9.19 0.89 20.74
C ASP A 59 10.27 -0.22 20.76
N LYS A 60 11.44 0.06 20.16
CA LYS A 60 12.58 -0.88 20.10
C LYS A 60 13.12 -1.31 21.46
N ARG A 61 12.77 -0.62 22.55
CA ARG A 61 13.16 -0.93 23.94
C ARG A 61 12.01 -1.60 24.72
N GLY A 62 10.90 -1.91 24.06
CA GLY A 62 9.72 -2.54 24.66
C GLY A 62 8.79 -1.57 25.41
N LYS A 63 9.04 -0.25 25.36
CA LYS A 63 8.15 0.72 26.00
C LYS A 63 6.84 0.79 25.23
N LYS A 64 5.72 0.69 25.96
CA LYS A 64 4.37 0.69 25.41
C LYS A 64 3.71 2.06 25.54
N ARG A 65 2.97 2.47 24.51
CA ARG A 65 2.01 3.58 24.52
C ARG A 65 0.67 3.06 24.02
N PHE A 66 -0.40 3.43 24.72
CA PHE A 66 -1.75 2.91 24.45
C PHE A 66 -2.63 4.03 23.91
N ARG A 67 -3.35 3.76 22.83
CA ARG A 67 -4.34 4.68 22.25
C ARG A 67 -5.69 3.99 22.18
N ARG A 68 -6.75 4.68 22.57
CA ARG A 68 -8.12 4.22 22.36
C ARG A 68 -8.75 5.04 21.26
N ILE A 69 -9.34 4.38 20.29
CA ILE A 69 -9.85 4.98 19.07
C ILE A 69 -11.27 4.48 18.86
N ALA A 70 -12.21 5.39 18.67
CA ALA A 70 -13.54 5.06 18.19
C ALA A 70 -13.57 5.31 16.68
N THR A 71 -13.99 4.32 15.89
CA THR A 71 -14.08 4.40 14.44
C THR A 71 -15.52 4.23 13.99
N TYR A 72 -15.90 5.01 12.98
CA TYR A 72 -17.17 4.96 12.28
C TYR A 72 -16.86 4.90 10.79
N SER A 73 -17.29 3.86 10.09
CA SER A 73 -17.27 3.84 8.62
C SER A 73 -18.69 3.69 8.09
N LYS A 74 -18.88 4.20 6.87
CA LYS A 74 -20.10 4.00 6.13
C LYS A 74 -19.90 4.19 4.64
N ASP A 75 -20.78 3.56 3.89
CA ASP A 75 -20.83 3.74 2.45
C ASP A 75 -21.53 5.05 2.10
N LYS A 76 -21.10 5.60 0.97
CA LYS A 76 -21.49 6.89 0.40
C LYS A 76 -21.76 6.71 -1.10
N GLY A 77 -22.69 5.82 -1.42
CA GLY A 77 -22.81 5.30 -2.79
C GLY A 77 -21.75 4.23 -2.96
N ASP A 78 -20.92 4.34 -3.98
CA ASP A 78 -19.80 3.42 -4.22
C ASP A 78 -18.53 3.82 -3.44
N ASP A 79 -18.50 5.02 -2.85
CA ASP A 79 -17.39 5.53 -2.05
C ASP A 79 -17.52 5.14 -0.57
N THR A 80 -16.41 5.12 0.17
CA THR A 80 -16.39 4.83 1.61
C THR A 80 -15.93 6.05 2.42
N MET A 81 -16.63 6.37 3.50
CA MET A 81 -16.23 7.41 4.45
C MET A 81 -15.88 6.80 5.80
N ARG A 82 -14.67 7.05 6.30
CA ARG A 82 -14.20 6.55 7.60
C ARG A 82 -13.78 7.71 8.51
N LEU A 83 -14.28 7.71 9.74
CA LEU A 83 -14.00 8.71 10.75
C LEU A 83 -13.48 8.06 12.02
N MET A 84 -12.30 8.48 12.46
CA MET A 84 -11.64 8.01 13.66
C MET A 84 -11.53 9.12 14.70
N PHE A 85 -11.80 8.81 15.96
CA PHE A 85 -11.66 9.71 17.10
C PHE A 85 -10.73 9.11 18.14
N PHE A 86 -9.63 9.81 18.44
CA PHE A 86 -8.74 9.44 19.54
C PHE A 86 -9.38 9.82 20.87
N LYS A 87 -9.70 8.82 21.69
CA LYS A 87 -10.32 8.98 23.01
C LYS A 87 -9.29 9.05 24.14
N HIS A 88 -8.12 8.47 23.94
CA HIS A 88 -7.03 8.38 24.91
C HIS A 88 -5.68 8.20 24.20
N PRO A 89 -4.55 8.71 24.74
CA PRO A 89 -4.39 9.48 25.97
C PRO A 89 -4.83 10.95 25.86
N ALA A 90 -4.80 11.66 26.98
CA ALA A 90 -5.29 13.04 27.10
C ALA A 90 -4.57 14.04 26.17
N ASP A 91 -3.30 13.79 25.86
CA ASP A 91 -2.46 14.60 24.97
C ASP A 91 -2.90 14.56 23.50
N ILE A 92 -3.56 13.47 23.08
CA ILE A 92 -4.09 13.30 21.71
C ILE A 92 -5.62 13.21 21.68
N LYS A 93 -6.28 13.30 22.83
CA LYS A 93 -7.73 13.21 22.93
C LYS A 93 -8.38 14.25 22.02
N ASP A 94 -9.47 13.85 21.36
CA ASP A 94 -10.24 14.65 20.40
C ASP A 94 -9.50 14.99 19.10
N THR A 95 -8.29 14.45 18.90
CA THR A 95 -7.73 14.31 17.55
C THR A 95 -8.68 13.44 16.75
N SER A 96 -8.97 13.85 15.52
CA SER A 96 -9.84 13.09 14.62
C SER A 96 -9.24 13.01 13.23
N PHE A 97 -9.52 11.90 12.56
CA PHE A 97 -9.02 11.61 11.24
C PHE A 97 -10.18 11.15 10.36
N LEU A 98 -10.34 11.78 9.20
CA LEU A 98 -11.35 11.49 8.20
C LEU A 98 -10.68 10.98 6.94
N THR A 99 -11.18 9.88 6.38
CA THR A 99 -10.89 9.45 5.02
C THR A 99 -12.16 9.43 4.18
N MET A 100 -11.99 9.76 2.91
CA MET A 100 -12.97 9.58 1.84
C MET A 100 -12.26 8.76 0.77
N ASP A 101 -12.61 7.49 0.70
CA ASP A 101 -12.02 6.49 -0.16
C ASP A 101 -12.91 6.40 -1.39
N TYR A 102 -12.36 6.65 -2.58
CA TYR A 102 -13.14 6.77 -3.81
C TYR A 102 -13.01 5.50 -4.66
N ASP A 103 -14.14 4.97 -5.15
CA ASP A 103 -14.11 3.79 -6.05
C ASP A 103 -13.50 4.14 -7.42
N ASP A 104 -13.64 5.40 -7.86
CA ASP A 104 -13.03 5.88 -9.11
C ASP A 104 -11.49 5.83 -9.03
N PRO A 105 -10.83 4.93 -9.78
CA PRO A 105 -9.39 4.73 -9.69
C PRO A 105 -8.59 5.92 -10.25
N SER A 106 -9.24 6.86 -10.93
CA SER A 106 -8.60 8.08 -11.43
C SER A 106 -8.53 9.20 -10.38
N LYS A 107 -9.17 9.00 -9.22
CA LYS A 107 -9.27 9.97 -8.15
C LYS A 107 -8.49 9.51 -6.92
N ASP A 108 -7.70 10.41 -6.35
CA ASP A 108 -6.97 10.14 -5.12
C ASP A 108 -7.91 10.24 -3.91
N ASP A 109 -7.79 9.29 -2.99
CA ASP A 109 -8.50 9.37 -1.70
C ASP A 109 -8.12 10.62 -0.94
N ASP A 110 -9.13 11.22 -0.32
CA ASP A 110 -8.93 12.39 0.51
C ASP A 110 -8.82 12.03 1.99
N GLN A 111 -7.89 12.71 2.66
CA GLN A 111 -7.61 12.47 4.07
C GLN A 111 -7.40 13.78 4.83
N TRP A 112 -8.02 13.90 6.01
CA TRP A 112 -7.91 15.07 6.87
C TRP A 112 -7.64 14.68 8.32
N LEU A 113 -6.66 15.34 8.91
CA LEU A 113 -6.32 15.23 10.33
C LEU A 113 -6.69 16.53 11.05
N TYR A 114 -7.61 16.47 11.99
CA TYR A 114 -7.94 17.58 12.87
C TYR A 114 -7.15 17.48 14.18
N LEU A 115 -6.43 18.55 14.50
CA LEU A 115 -5.60 18.67 15.70
C LEU A 115 -6.23 19.69 16.67
N PRO A 116 -6.89 19.24 17.76
CA PRO A 116 -7.66 20.11 18.65
C PRO A 116 -6.79 21.14 19.36
N ALA A 117 -5.57 20.77 19.77
CA ALA A 117 -4.62 21.67 20.42
C ALA A 117 -4.26 22.90 19.55
N LEU A 118 -4.33 22.75 18.22
CA LEU A 118 -4.05 23.81 17.26
C LEU A 118 -5.32 24.43 16.68
N ARG A 119 -6.49 23.83 16.92
CA ARG A 119 -7.76 24.14 16.24
C ARG A 119 -7.60 24.21 14.72
N LYS A 120 -6.83 23.26 14.17
CA LYS A 120 -6.48 23.22 12.73
C LYS A 120 -6.81 21.86 12.14
N THR A 121 -7.32 21.91 10.91
CA THR A 121 -7.44 20.75 10.03
C THR A 121 -6.29 20.77 9.04
N LYS A 122 -5.54 19.67 8.94
CA LYS A 122 -4.51 19.44 7.94
C LYS A 122 -5.03 18.42 6.93
N ARG A 123 -5.04 18.76 5.63
CA ARG A 123 -5.21 17.77 4.56
C ARG A 123 -3.90 17.00 4.39
N ILE A 124 -3.99 15.67 4.27
CA ILE A 124 -2.84 14.82 3.95
C ILE A 124 -2.81 14.69 2.43
N ALA A 125 -1.80 15.28 1.81
CA ALA A 125 -1.62 15.18 0.35
C ALA A 125 -1.15 13.76 -0.02
N SER A 126 -1.41 13.30 -1.25
CA SER A 126 -1.00 11.97 -1.72
C SER A 126 0.51 11.71 -1.55
N THR A 127 1.35 12.76 -1.67
CA THR A 127 2.80 12.67 -1.44
C THR A 127 3.20 12.50 0.03
N ASP A 128 2.33 12.84 0.96
CA ASP A 128 2.56 12.72 2.40
C ASP A 128 2.00 11.39 2.95
N LYS A 129 1.30 10.60 2.13
CA LYS A 129 0.58 9.40 2.59
C LYS A 129 1.50 8.27 3.06
N SER A 130 2.74 8.21 2.57
CA SER A 130 3.77 7.27 3.07
C SER A 130 4.37 7.68 4.42
N GLY A 131 3.94 8.82 4.97
CA GLY A 131 4.31 9.24 6.31
C GLY A 131 3.64 8.40 7.40
N SER A 132 4.34 8.22 8.52
CA SER A 132 3.82 7.49 9.69
C SER A 132 2.53 8.11 10.23
N PHE A 133 1.52 7.26 10.40
CA PHE A 133 0.23 7.61 10.98
C PHE A 133 0.36 7.81 12.48
N MET A 134 0.41 9.09 12.88
CA MET A 134 0.54 9.50 14.28
C MET A 134 1.70 8.80 15.00
N GLY A 135 2.82 8.51 14.33
CA GLY A 135 3.98 7.87 14.96
C GLY A 135 3.81 6.38 15.27
N SER A 136 2.88 5.70 14.60
CA SER A 136 2.79 4.24 14.55
C SER A 136 3.66 3.67 13.41
N ASP A 137 3.70 2.35 13.28
CA ASP A 137 4.32 1.67 12.13
C ASP A 137 3.42 1.61 10.89
N LEU A 138 2.19 2.12 10.98
CA LEU A 138 1.29 2.29 9.84
C LEU A 138 1.55 3.62 9.16
N ASN A 139 1.30 3.68 7.86
CA ASN A 139 1.32 4.89 7.06
C ASN A 139 -0.10 5.46 6.92
N TYR A 140 -0.22 6.74 6.51
CA TYR A 140 -1.54 7.29 6.16
C TYR A 140 -2.17 6.54 4.97
N SER A 141 -1.37 6.02 4.05
CA SER A 141 -1.82 5.15 2.95
C SER A 141 -2.45 3.84 3.42
N ASP A 142 -2.15 3.37 4.63
CA ASP A 142 -2.76 2.15 5.18
C ASP A 142 -4.17 2.40 5.74
N MET A 143 -4.60 3.66 5.80
CA MET A 143 -5.91 4.07 6.35
C MET A 143 -7.01 4.19 5.29
N THR A 144 -6.67 3.94 4.02
CA THR A 144 -7.61 3.82 2.90
C THR A 144 -7.48 2.43 2.27
N ASP A 145 -8.46 2.09 1.43
CA ASP A 145 -8.46 0.83 0.70
C ASP A 145 -7.51 0.85 -0.51
N ARG A 146 -7.13 -0.33 -1.00
CA ARG A 146 -6.15 -0.46 -2.09
C ARG A 146 -6.85 -0.53 -3.43
N ASN A 147 -6.49 0.37 -4.33
CA ASN A 147 -6.91 0.31 -5.73
C ASN A 147 -6.21 -0.83 -6.49
N LEU A 148 -6.89 -1.96 -6.72
CA LEU A 148 -6.30 -3.16 -7.38
C LEU A 148 -5.68 -2.88 -8.77
N PRO A 149 -6.24 -2.00 -9.62
CA PRO A 149 -5.60 -1.52 -10.84
C PRO A 149 -4.18 -0.95 -10.69
N ASP A 150 -3.78 -0.45 -9.52
CA ASP A 150 -2.46 0.14 -9.28
C ASP A 150 -1.33 -0.89 -9.10
N TYR A 151 -1.67 -2.18 -9.05
CA TYR A 151 -0.73 -3.25 -8.74
C TYR A 151 -0.76 -4.37 -9.77
N ASP A 152 0.40 -4.99 -9.99
CA ASP A 152 0.53 -6.31 -10.61
C ASP A 152 0.58 -7.38 -9.52
N PHE A 153 -0.16 -8.46 -9.71
CA PHE A 153 -0.23 -9.56 -8.75
C PHE A 153 0.45 -10.82 -9.29
N ASN A 154 1.09 -11.58 -8.41
CA ASN A 154 1.75 -12.84 -8.77
C ASN A 154 1.48 -13.90 -7.71
N LEU A 155 0.87 -15.03 -8.09
CA LEU A 155 0.69 -16.15 -7.18
C LEU A 155 2.02 -16.88 -7.01
N LYS A 156 2.64 -16.77 -5.83
CA LYS A 156 3.93 -17.40 -5.56
C LYS A 156 3.80 -18.87 -5.21
N LYS A 157 2.84 -19.20 -4.34
CA LYS A 157 2.55 -20.58 -3.91
C LYS A 157 1.30 -20.64 -3.04
N GLU A 158 0.79 -21.85 -2.88
CA GLU A 158 -0.12 -22.20 -1.78
C GLU A 158 0.69 -22.67 -0.57
N MET A 159 0.21 -22.35 0.62
CA MET A 159 0.83 -22.76 1.87
C MET A 159 -0.21 -22.85 2.99
N GLU A 160 0.26 -23.24 4.18
CA GLU A 160 -0.55 -23.24 5.39
C GLU A 160 0.00 -22.19 6.37
N VAL A 161 -0.89 -21.35 6.89
CA VAL A 161 -0.57 -20.37 7.95
C VAL A 161 -1.52 -20.64 9.11
N LYS A 162 -0.95 -21.04 10.26
CA LYS A 162 -1.71 -21.33 11.49
C LYS A 162 -2.88 -22.31 11.27
N GLY A 163 -2.69 -23.37 10.47
CA GLY A 163 -3.73 -24.36 10.18
C GLY A 163 -4.67 -24.00 9.02
N ALA A 164 -4.54 -22.82 8.41
CA ALA A 164 -5.39 -22.38 7.31
C ALA A 164 -4.66 -22.43 5.96
N LYS A 165 -5.29 -23.06 4.96
CA LYS A 165 -4.84 -22.98 3.56
C LYS A 165 -4.84 -21.52 3.11
N THR A 166 -3.71 -21.08 2.56
CA THR A 166 -3.44 -19.66 2.27
C THR A 166 -2.68 -19.54 0.95
N TRP A 167 -3.07 -18.57 0.12
CA TRP A 167 -2.32 -18.18 -1.07
C TRP A 167 -1.29 -17.11 -0.72
N LEU A 168 -0.02 -17.34 -1.07
CA LEU A 168 1.01 -16.31 -1.02
C LEU A 168 1.00 -15.54 -2.34
N ILE A 169 0.49 -14.32 -2.32
CA ILE A 169 0.42 -13.42 -3.48
C ILE A 169 1.40 -12.25 -3.26
N GLU A 170 2.26 -12.02 -4.25
CA GLU A 170 3.09 -10.82 -4.32
C GLU A 170 2.31 -9.72 -5.05
N SER A 171 2.36 -8.50 -4.51
CA SER A 171 1.72 -7.31 -5.08
C SER A 171 2.80 -6.27 -5.34
N ILE A 172 2.91 -5.82 -6.60
CA ILE A 172 3.96 -4.90 -7.05
C ILE A 172 3.28 -3.63 -7.59
N PRO A 173 3.57 -2.44 -7.04
CA PRO A 173 3.06 -1.19 -7.58
C PRO A 173 3.46 -0.97 -9.05
N ARG A 174 2.50 -0.62 -9.89
CA ARG A 174 2.72 -0.35 -11.33
C ARG A 174 3.45 0.95 -11.61
N THR A 175 3.32 1.93 -10.72
CA THR A 175 3.84 3.28 -10.94
C THR A 175 4.69 3.78 -9.79
N LYS A 176 5.65 4.66 -10.11
CA LYS A 176 6.44 5.38 -9.09
C LYS A 176 5.57 6.27 -8.20
N LYS A 177 4.39 6.70 -8.67
CA LYS A 177 3.45 7.45 -7.85
C LYS A 177 2.97 6.57 -6.70
N VAL A 178 2.46 5.38 -7.01
CA VAL A 178 1.95 4.41 -6.03
C VAL A 178 3.07 4.02 -5.06
N VAL A 179 4.29 3.72 -5.55
CA VAL A 179 5.45 3.46 -4.67
C VAL A 179 5.68 4.59 -3.66
N ARG A 180 5.70 5.86 -4.10
CA ARG A 180 5.92 7.00 -3.19
C ARG A 180 4.78 7.22 -2.21
N GLU A 181 3.56 6.90 -2.63
CA GLU A 181 2.34 7.05 -1.83
C GLU A 181 2.27 5.99 -0.73
N THR A 182 2.70 4.75 -1.02
CA THR A 182 2.61 3.63 -0.07
C THR A 182 3.88 3.37 0.74
N GLY A 183 5.04 3.88 0.29
CA GLY A 183 6.34 3.68 0.93
C GLY A 183 7.18 2.60 0.25
#